data_AF-A0A523M044-F1
#
_entry.id   AF-A0A523M044-F1
#
_cell.length_a   1.000
_cell.length_b   1.000
_cell.length_c   1.000
_cell.angle_alpha   90.00
_cell.angle_beta   90.00
_cell.angle_gamma   90.00
#
_symmetry.space_group_name_H-M   'P 1'
#
loop_
_entity.id
_entity.type
_entity.pdbx_description
1 polymer ?
#
loop_
_entity_poly.entity_id
_entity_poly.type
_entity_poly.pdbx_seq_one_letter_code
_entity_poly.pdbx_strand_id
1 'polypeptide(L)'
;MKRAAPGAIVMLWVLAGCGFHLRGNELSANFERVYVSSVRAVTIERQLARSLGFAGVEVVTDRSAADVVIDLTAQRDNRRSISVTERVRTAEYEISLEIRYRIVAQEPAGADTEPVQTLLVEERSIRVARTYRLDRNNIVGSSEEQALLRGEMEQDLVQQILRSLDTATRSRASTPEATTHADPA
;
A
#
# COMPACT_ATOMS: atom_id res chain seq x y z
N MET A 1 -61.59 18.16 9.35
CA MET A 1 -60.74 16.99 9.66
C MET A 1 -60.11 16.49 8.36
N LYS A 2 -58.91 16.96 8.01
CA LYS A 2 -58.20 16.57 6.78
C LYS A 2 -57.36 15.33 7.10
N ARG A 3 -57.72 14.17 6.53
CA ARG A 3 -56.95 12.93 6.69
C ARG A 3 -55.62 13.10 5.97
N ALA A 4 -54.55 13.33 6.72
CA ALA A 4 -53.20 13.32 6.18
C ALA A 4 -52.89 11.91 5.67
N ALA A 5 -52.51 11.82 4.39
CA ALA A 5 -52.18 10.55 3.74
C ALA A 5 -50.89 9.98 4.37
N PRO A 6 -50.89 8.74 4.89
CA PRO A 6 -49.73 8.13 5.54
C PRO A 6 -48.58 7.80 4.57
N GLY A 7 -48.79 7.95 3.25
CA GLY A 7 -47.79 7.61 2.23
C GLY A 7 -46.55 8.51 2.21
N ALA A 8 -46.66 9.76 2.67
CA ALA A 8 -45.54 10.71 2.63
C ALA A 8 -44.43 10.38 3.67
N ILE A 9 -44.77 9.69 4.76
CA ILE A 9 -43.82 9.35 5.83
C ILE A 9 -42.95 8.14 5.44
N VAL A 10 -43.50 7.20 4.68
CA VAL A 10 -42.77 5.99 4.24
C VAL A 10 -41.63 6.34 3.26
N MET A 11 -41.82 7.36 2.42
CA MET A 11 -40.82 7.74 1.42
C MET A 11 -39.57 8.42 2.02
N LEU A 12 -39.67 8.99 3.22
CA LEU A 12 -38.52 9.60 3.93
C LEU A 12 -37.57 8.56 4.54
N TRP A 13 -38.04 7.34 4.82
CA TRP A 13 -37.20 6.28 5.42
C TRP A 13 -36.30 5.56 4.41
N VAL A 14 -36.65 5.59 3.12
CA VAL A 14 -35.85 4.93 2.06
C VAL A 14 -34.54 5.70 1.77
N LEU A 15 -34.45 6.98 2.13
CA LEU A 15 -33.23 7.78 1.94
C LEU A 15 -32.21 7.68 3.09
N ALA A 16 -32.57 7.12 4.24
CA ALA A 16 -31.66 6.97 5.39
C ALA A 16 -30.78 5.71 5.33
N GLY A 17 -30.87 4.93 4.25
CA GLY A 17 -30.34 3.57 4.17
C GLY A 17 -29.16 3.35 3.22
N CYS A 18 -28.45 4.39 2.77
CA CYS A 18 -27.16 4.15 2.11
C CYS A 18 -26.17 3.67 3.17
N GLY A 19 -26.17 2.35 3.44
CA GLY A 19 -25.29 1.62 4.36
C GLY A 19 -23.85 1.62 3.88
N PHE A 20 -23.26 2.82 3.74
CA PHE A 20 -21.83 2.99 3.59
C PHE A 20 -21.19 2.63 4.93
N HIS A 21 -20.79 1.37 5.04
CA HIS A 21 -19.83 0.98 6.06
C HIS A 21 -18.51 1.64 5.67
N LEU A 22 -18.07 2.60 6.49
CA LEU A 22 -16.72 3.14 6.39
C LEU A 22 -15.76 1.94 6.47
N ARG A 23 -15.15 1.60 5.34
CA ARG A 23 -14.11 0.57 5.31
C ARG A 23 -12.96 1.16 6.12
N GLY A 24 -12.86 0.75 7.39
CA GLY A 24 -11.75 1.12 8.26
C GLY A 24 -10.43 0.90 7.53
N ASN A 25 -9.47 1.77 7.78
CA ASN A 25 -8.11 1.64 7.24
C ASN A 25 -7.31 0.53 7.96
N GLU A 26 -7.96 -0.24 8.83
CA GLU A 26 -7.34 -1.30 9.58
C GLU A 26 -6.96 -2.41 8.61
N LEU A 27 -5.66 -2.73 8.56
CA LEU A 27 -5.25 -3.98 7.95
C LEU A 27 -5.97 -5.09 8.72
N SER A 28 -6.56 -6.05 8.01
CA SER A 28 -7.24 -7.20 8.63
C SER A 28 -6.23 -8.22 9.18
N ALA A 29 -5.09 -7.72 9.64
CA ALA A 29 -3.84 -8.41 9.84
C ALA A 29 -3.88 -9.32 11.07
N ASN A 30 -3.52 -10.59 10.89
CA ASN A 30 -3.14 -11.49 11.99
C ASN A 30 -1.66 -11.29 12.38
N PHE A 31 -1.16 -10.05 12.33
CA PHE A 31 0.22 -9.69 12.66
C PHE A 31 0.24 -8.30 13.27
N GLU A 32 1.11 -8.10 14.25
CA GLU A 32 1.19 -6.85 15.00
C GLU A 32 2.49 -6.10 14.70
N ARG A 33 3.57 -6.84 14.42
CA ARG A 33 4.92 -6.28 14.28
C ARG A 33 5.48 -6.52 12.89
N VAL A 34 5.88 -5.43 12.24
CA VAL A 34 6.52 -5.43 10.92
C VAL A 34 7.92 -4.86 10.99
N TYR A 35 8.87 -5.52 10.34
CA TYR A 35 10.18 -4.96 10.06
C TYR A 35 10.24 -4.53 8.59
N VAL A 36 10.65 -3.29 8.34
CA VAL A 36 10.89 -2.79 6.98
C VAL A 36 12.38 -2.81 6.72
N SER A 37 12.80 -3.67 5.81
CA SER A 37 14.17 -3.81 5.33
C SER A 37 14.31 -3.01 4.04
N SER A 38 15.30 -2.13 3.96
CA SER A 38 15.53 -1.32 2.75
C SER A 38 17.01 -1.31 2.38
N VAL A 39 17.29 -1.27 1.08
CA VAL A 39 18.63 -0.91 0.60
C VAL A 39 18.78 0.62 0.62
N ARG A 40 20.00 1.13 0.86
CA ARG A 40 20.30 2.56 1.02
C ARG A 40 19.75 3.51 -0.05
N ALA A 41 19.49 3.01 -1.26
CA ALA A 41 18.97 3.80 -2.37
C ALA A 41 17.44 4.01 -2.36
N VAL A 42 16.72 3.36 -1.45
CA VAL A 42 15.26 3.41 -1.35
C VAL A 42 14.83 4.54 -0.41
N THR A 43 14.03 5.50 -0.91
CA THR A 43 13.56 6.67 -0.13
C THR A 43 12.17 6.48 0.45
N ILE A 44 11.38 5.56 -0.10
CA ILE A 44 9.96 5.33 0.27
C ILE A 44 9.78 4.69 1.66
N GLU A 45 10.84 4.09 2.23
CA GLU A 45 10.82 3.35 3.50
C GLU A 45 10.15 4.15 4.63
N ARG A 46 10.51 5.42 4.78
CA ARG A 46 9.97 6.26 5.86
C ARG A 46 8.47 6.50 5.71
N GLN A 47 7.97 6.64 4.47
CA GLN A 47 6.55 6.82 4.23
C GLN A 47 5.77 5.51 4.42
N LEU A 48 6.37 4.38 4.04
CA LEU A 48 5.82 3.06 4.31
C LEU A 48 5.69 2.82 5.81
N ALA A 49 6.76 3.05 6.58
CA ALA A 49 6.75 2.89 8.04
C ALA A 49 5.69 3.78 8.73
N ARG A 50 5.56 5.05 8.31
CA ARG A 50 4.48 5.92 8.81
C ARG A 50 3.09 5.39 8.49
N SER A 51 2.90 4.88 7.27
CA SER A 51 1.59 4.38 6.83
C SER A 51 1.21 3.07 7.53
N LEU A 52 2.18 2.21 7.84
CA LEU A 52 2.00 1.05 8.72
C LEU A 52 1.57 1.48 10.13
N GLY A 53 2.23 2.48 10.71
CA GLY A 53 1.85 3.02 12.01
C GLY A 53 0.44 3.61 12.04
N PHE A 54 0.03 4.32 10.98
CA PHE A 54 -1.36 4.81 10.84
C PHE A 54 -2.41 3.71 10.68
N ALA A 55 -1.99 2.51 10.29
CA ALA A 55 -2.85 1.34 10.18
C ALA A 55 -2.82 0.45 11.44
N GLY A 56 -2.20 0.92 12.53
CA GLY A 56 -2.15 0.21 13.81
C GLY A 56 -1.06 -0.85 13.91
N VAL A 57 -0.13 -0.91 12.96
CA VAL A 57 0.96 -1.90 12.94
C VAL A 57 2.21 -1.31 13.58
N GLU A 58 2.83 -2.04 14.51
CA GLU A 58 4.09 -1.66 15.13
C GLU A 58 5.27 -1.91 14.16
N VAL A 59 6.04 -0.87 13.85
CA VAL A 59 7.26 -1.00 13.05
C VAL A 59 8.45 -1.20 13.97
N VAL A 60 8.93 -2.44 14.04
CA VAL A 60 10.06 -2.81 14.92
C VAL A 60 11.40 -2.53 14.24
N THR A 61 12.43 -2.27 15.05
CA THR A 61 13.81 -2.03 14.57
C THR A 61 14.66 -3.30 14.52
N ASP A 62 14.23 -4.35 15.21
CA ASP A 62 14.89 -5.65 15.19
C ASP A 62 14.10 -6.60 14.28
N ARG A 63 14.78 -7.15 13.27
CA ARG A 63 14.18 -8.11 12.34
C ARG A 63 13.68 -9.37 13.04
N SER A 64 14.34 -9.79 14.12
CA SER A 64 13.96 -11.01 14.87
C SER A 64 12.63 -10.85 15.62
N ALA A 65 12.27 -9.61 15.98
CA ALA A 65 11.04 -9.30 16.71
C ALA A 65 9.81 -9.12 15.81
N ALA A 66 9.97 -9.20 14.49
CA ALA A 66 8.88 -8.99 13.54
C ALA A 66 8.14 -10.29 13.20
N ASP A 67 6.83 -10.18 13.03
CA ASP A 67 5.98 -11.26 12.50
C ASP A 67 6.02 -11.26 10.96
N VAL A 68 6.27 -10.09 10.36
CA VAL A 68 6.38 -9.92 8.90
C VAL A 68 7.55 -8.99 8.55
N VAL A 69 8.29 -9.35 7.52
CA VAL A 69 9.39 -8.59 6.94
C VAL A 69 8.98 -8.11 5.55
N ILE A 70 9.04 -6.79 5.33
CA ILE A 70 8.90 -6.19 4.00
C ILE A 70 10.31 -5.82 3.52
N ASP A 71 10.79 -6.51 2.49
CA ASP A 71 12.09 -6.20 1.87
C ASP A 71 11.87 -5.28 0.66
N LEU A 72 12.35 -4.05 0.73
CA LEU A 72 12.42 -3.09 -0.36
C LEU A 72 13.78 -3.22 -1.07
N THR A 73 13.80 -3.97 -2.17
CA THR A 73 15.05 -4.42 -2.81
C THR A 73 15.58 -3.46 -3.87
N ALA A 74 14.70 -2.65 -4.49
CA ALA A 74 15.12 -1.62 -5.42
C ALA A 74 14.11 -0.48 -5.52
N GLN A 75 14.62 0.72 -5.81
CA GLN A 75 13.85 1.88 -6.23
C GLN A 75 14.44 2.45 -7.52
N ARG A 76 13.59 2.75 -8.50
CA ARG A 76 13.99 3.35 -9.78
C ARG A 76 13.17 4.60 -10.04
N ASP A 77 13.88 5.70 -10.24
CA ASP A 77 13.35 6.99 -10.62
C ASP A 77 13.69 7.25 -12.08
N ASN A 78 12.71 7.59 -12.89
CA ASN A 78 12.93 7.96 -14.28
C ASN A 78 12.13 9.22 -14.64
N ARG A 79 12.73 10.05 -15.50
CA ARG A 79 12.11 11.25 -16.07
C ARG A 79 12.43 11.29 -17.56
N ARG A 80 11.40 11.34 -18.40
CA ARG A 80 11.55 11.42 -19.86
C ARG A 80 10.71 12.55 -20.44
N SER A 81 11.20 13.18 -21.51
CA SER A 81 10.43 14.16 -22.27
C SER A 81 9.42 13.43 -23.14
N ILE A 82 8.15 13.83 -23.08
CA ILE A 82 7.07 13.26 -23.93
C ILE A 82 6.71 14.19 -25.10
N SER A 83 6.89 15.51 -24.94
CA SER A 83 6.64 16.49 -25.99
C SER A 83 7.45 17.77 -25.76
N VAL A 84 7.84 18.42 -26.87
CA VAL A 84 8.47 19.76 -26.87
C VAL A 84 7.67 20.64 -27.85
N THR A 85 7.22 21.81 -27.39
CA THR A 85 6.52 22.78 -28.26
C THR A 85 7.48 23.42 -29.28
N GLU A 86 6.98 23.87 -30.44
CA GLU A 86 7.79 24.43 -31.55
C GLU A 86 8.70 25.61 -31.16
N ARG A 87 8.35 26.36 -30.11
CA ARG A 87 9.15 27.47 -29.58
C ARG A 87 10.05 27.07 -28.40
N VAL A 88 10.07 25.79 -28.03
CA VAL A 88 10.89 25.21 -26.95
C VAL A 88 10.62 25.86 -25.58
N ARG A 89 9.56 26.67 -25.41
CA ARG A 89 9.29 27.40 -24.14
C ARG A 89 8.73 26.51 -23.03
N THR A 90 7.96 25.51 -23.43
CA THR A 90 7.26 24.58 -22.55
C THR A 90 7.57 23.17 -23.00
N ALA A 91 8.01 22.32 -22.08
CA ALA A 91 8.25 20.90 -22.32
C ALA A 91 7.39 20.07 -21.37
N GLU A 92 6.82 18.98 -21.88
CA GLU A 92 6.10 18.02 -21.05
C GLU A 92 7.02 16.87 -20.69
N TYR A 93 7.04 16.53 -19.41
CA TYR A 93 7.82 15.43 -18.88
C TYR A 93 6.90 14.39 -18.25
N GLU A 94 7.22 13.13 -18.48
CA GLU A 94 6.72 12.02 -17.68
C GLU A 94 7.77 11.69 -16.61
N ILE A 95 7.34 11.64 -15.35
CA ILE A 95 8.10 11.08 -14.24
C ILE A 95 7.48 9.75 -13.85
N SER A 96 8.32 8.80 -13.47
CA SER A 96 7.89 7.49 -13.00
C SER A 96 8.74 7.00 -11.86
N LEU A 97 8.08 6.36 -10.90
CA LEU A 97 8.70 5.72 -9.76
C LEU A 97 8.34 4.22 -9.80
N GLU A 98 9.35 3.37 -9.66
CA GLU A 98 9.18 1.92 -9.57
C GLU A 98 9.85 1.40 -8.30
N ILE A 99 9.15 0.53 -7.58
CA ILE A 99 9.64 -0.14 -6.37
C ILE A 99 9.60 -1.64 -6.61
N ARG A 100 10.71 -2.30 -6.30
CA ARG A 100 10.78 -3.76 -6.20
C ARG A 100 10.77 -4.17 -4.73
N TYR A 101 9.89 -5.11 -4.41
CA TYR A 101 9.74 -5.59 -3.05
C TYR A 101 9.36 -7.06 -3.01
N ARG A 102 9.56 -7.67 -1.84
CA ARG A 102 9.00 -8.98 -1.46
C ARG A 102 8.52 -8.92 -0.01
N ILE A 103 7.65 -9.85 0.36
CA ILE A 103 7.11 -9.94 1.72
C ILE A 103 7.31 -11.36 2.25
N VAL A 104 7.85 -11.46 3.45
CA VAL A 104 8.14 -12.72 4.14
C VAL A 104 7.48 -12.70 5.51
N ALA A 105 6.75 -13.75 5.87
CA ALA A 105 6.30 -13.96 7.23
C ALA A 105 7.42 -14.67 8.01
N GLN A 106 7.58 -14.30 9.27
CA GLN A 106 8.51 -14.92 10.19
C GLN A 106 7.71 -15.51 11.35
N GLU A 107 7.80 -16.83 11.52
CA GLU A 107 7.25 -17.47 12.70
C GLU A 107 8.25 -17.39 13.85
N PRO A 108 7.78 -17.13 15.08
CA PRO A 108 8.66 -17.14 16.23
C PRO A 108 9.34 -18.50 16.36
N ALA A 109 10.66 -18.46 16.45
CA ALA A 109 11.47 -19.57 16.90
C ALA A 109 11.08 -19.96 18.34
N GLY A 110 10.87 -21.26 18.60
CA GLY A 110 10.97 -21.79 19.96
C GLY A 110 12.41 -21.68 20.47
N ALA A 111 12.64 -21.86 21.78
CA ALA A 111 13.94 -21.66 22.42
C ALA A 111 15.12 -22.42 21.76
N ASP A 112 14.83 -23.51 21.02
CA ASP A 112 15.82 -24.39 20.37
C ASP A 112 15.60 -24.57 18.86
N THR A 113 14.78 -23.74 18.20
CA THR A 113 14.45 -23.91 16.76
C THR A 113 14.75 -22.64 15.97
N GLU A 114 15.31 -22.77 14.77
CA GLU A 114 15.50 -21.62 13.87
C GLU A 114 14.15 -21.02 13.42
N PRO A 115 14.04 -19.70 13.25
CA PRO A 115 12.80 -19.06 12.81
C PRO A 115 12.45 -19.51 11.38
N VAL A 116 11.23 -20.03 11.22
CA VAL A 116 10.73 -20.46 9.92
C VAL A 116 10.25 -19.23 9.14
N GLN A 117 10.83 -19.03 7.96
CA GLN A 117 10.43 -17.97 7.05
C GLN A 117 9.52 -18.52 5.94
N THR A 118 8.35 -17.92 5.77
CA THR A 118 7.43 -18.25 4.69
C THR A 118 7.32 -17.08 3.74
N LEU A 119 7.59 -17.31 2.45
CA LEU A 119 7.42 -16.28 1.42
C LEU A 119 5.93 -16.00 1.22
N LEU A 120 5.48 -14.78 1.53
CA LEU A 120 4.10 -14.34 1.34
C LEU A 120 3.88 -13.72 -0.03
N VAL A 121 4.86 -12.94 -0.49
CA VAL A 121 4.83 -12.27 -1.79
C VAL A 121 6.20 -12.43 -2.42
N GLU A 122 6.25 -13.12 -3.56
CA GLU A 122 7.45 -13.22 -4.38
C GLU A 122 7.95 -11.84 -4.80
N GLU A 123 9.23 -11.75 -5.16
CA GLU A 123 9.81 -10.48 -5.59
C GLU A 123 9.10 -9.95 -6.83
N ARG A 124 8.51 -8.75 -6.72
CA ARG A 124 7.77 -8.10 -7.80
C ARG A 124 8.03 -6.60 -7.84
N SER A 125 7.87 -6.02 -9.03
CA SER A 125 7.93 -4.57 -9.26
C SER A 125 6.53 -3.97 -9.35
N ILE A 126 6.33 -2.81 -8.73
CA ILE A 126 5.16 -1.93 -8.93
C ILE A 126 5.63 -0.56 -9.41
N ARG A 127 4.87 0.07 -10.31
CA ARG A 127 5.26 1.31 -10.99
C ARG A 127 4.10 2.29 -11.05
N VAL A 128 4.40 3.57 -10.79
CA VAL A 128 3.48 4.69 -10.97
C VAL A 128 4.15 5.73 -11.85
N ALA A 129 3.37 6.40 -12.71
CA ALA A 129 3.85 7.50 -13.54
C ALA A 129 2.87 8.68 -13.48
N ARG A 130 3.42 9.88 -13.67
CA ARG A 130 2.70 11.15 -13.77
C ARG A 130 3.36 12.03 -14.82
N THR A 131 2.59 12.93 -15.40
CA THR A 131 3.12 13.95 -16.33
C THR A 131 3.03 15.32 -15.69
N TYR A 132 3.97 16.19 -16.02
CA TYR A 132 3.95 17.59 -15.61
C TYR A 132 4.54 18.46 -16.71
N ARG A 133 4.24 19.76 -16.63
CA ARG A 133 4.68 20.75 -17.60
C ARG A 133 5.82 21.58 -17.02
N LEU A 134 6.99 21.54 -17.67
CA LEU A 134 8.10 22.42 -17.33
C LEU A 134 7.90 23.78 -18.00
N ASP A 135 7.73 24.82 -17.18
CA ASP A 135 7.69 26.21 -17.60
C ASP A 135 9.05 26.88 -17.40
N ARG A 136 9.75 27.23 -18.49
CA ARG A 136 11.09 27.86 -18.37
C ARG A 136 11.06 29.25 -17.75
N ASN A 137 9.91 29.93 -17.74
CA ASN A 137 9.77 31.23 -17.09
C ASN A 137 9.46 31.07 -15.59
N ASN A 138 9.10 29.87 -15.13
CA ASN A 138 8.79 29.55 -13.73
C ASN A 138 9.37 28.19 -13.33
N ILE A 139 10.70 28.06 -13.43
CA ILE A 139 11.42 26.81 -13.11
C ILE A 139 11.18 26.38 -11.65
N VAL A 140 11.09 27.34 -10.73
CA VAL A 140 10.84 27.06 -9.30
C VAL A 140 9.47 26.39 -9.14
N GLY A 141 8.40 26.98 -9.69
CA GLY A 141 7.07 26.39 -9.61
C GLY A 141 6.99 25.01 -10.26
N SER A 142 7.63 24.81 -11.41
CA SER A 142 7.70 23.46 -12.02
C SER A 142 8.49 22.46 -11.17
N SER A 143 9.51 22.88 -10.43
CA SER A 143 10.24 22.02 -9.50
C SER A 143 9.40 21.65 -8.28
N GLU A 144 8.61 22.59 -7.75
CA GLU A 144 7.67 22.35 -6.66
C GLU A 144 6.56 21.39 -7.08
N GLU A 145 5.98 21.57 -8.27
CA GLU A 145 4.99 20.66 -8.86
C GLU A 145 5.57 19.24 -9.01
N GLN A 146 6.80 19.12 -9.54
CA GLN A 146 7.47 17.82 -9.66
C GLN A 146 7.66 17.15 -8.30
N ALA A 147 8.04 17.91 -7.26
CA ALA A 147 8.23 17.38 -5.91
C ALA A 147 6.91 16.93 -5.27
N LEU A 148 5.84 17.70 -5.46
CA LEU A 148 4.49 17.35 -5.02
C LEU A 148 4.01 16.05 -5.67
N LEU A 149 4.10 15.96 -7.01
CA LEU A 149 3.73 14.75 -7.75
C LEU A 149 4.56 13.54 -7.32
N ARG A 150 5.84 13.74 -7.00
CA ARG A 150 6.68 12.66 -6.46
C ARG A 150 6.14 12.13 -5.13
N GLY A 151 5.79 13.02 -4.19
CA GLY A 151 5.23 12.62 -2.90
C GLY A 151 3.90 11.86 -3.03
N GLU A 152 3.05 12.26 -3.97
CA GLU A 152 1.81 11.55 -4.30
C GLU A 152 2.08 10.16 -4.90
N MET A 153 3.04 10.05 -5.83
CA MET A 153 3.42 8.75 -6.40
C MET A 153 4.02 7.81 -5.35
N GLU A 154 4.83 8.32 -4.42
CA GLU A 154 5.33 7.54 -3.28
C GLU A 154 4.17 7.07 -2.41
N GLN A 155 3.17 7.92 -2.13
CA GLN A 155 1.96 7.52 -1.40
C GLN A 155 1.17 6.42 -2.11
N ASP A 156 0.98 6.53 -3.43
CA ASP A 156 0.27 5.52 -4.24
C ASP A 156 0.94 4.15 -4.16
N LEU A 157 2.28 4.12 -4.24
CA LEU A 157 3.06 2.88 -4.16
C LEU A 157 3.00 2.27 -2.76
N VAL A 158 3.09 3.08 -1.70
CA VAL A 158 2.90 2.62 -0.32
C VAL A 158 1.53 1.95 -0.17
N GLN A 159 0.47 2.58 -0.68
CA GLN A 159 -0.88 2.03 -0.60
C GLN A 159 -1.01 0.72 -1.39
N GLN A 160 -0.28 0.55 -2.50
CA GLN A 160 -0.22 -0.71 -3.23
C GLN A 160 0.49 -1.81 -2.42
N ILE A 161 1.60 -1.49 -1.74
CA ILE A 161 2.32 -2.43 -0.88
C ILE A 161 1.44 -2.87 0.29
N LEU A 162 0.76 -1.94 0.97
CA LEU A 162 -0.14 -2.26 2.09
C LEU A 162 -1.29 -3.17 1.66
N ARG A 163 -1.90 -2.94 0.49
CA ARG A 163 -2.93 -3.85 -0.07
C ARG A 163 -2.37 -5.22 -0.41
N SER A 164 -1.16 -5.27 -0.95
CA SER A 164 -0.45 -6.52 -1.23
C SER A 164 -0.21 -7.31 0.05
N LEU A 165 0.18 -6.62 1.12
CA LEU A 165 0.39 -7.20 2.44
C LEU A 165 -0.92 -7.76 3.01
N ASP A 166 -1.98 -6.95 3.12
CA ASP A 166 -3.30 -7.36 3.63
C ASP A 166 -3.86 -8.59 2.90
N THR A 167 -3.70 -8.62 1.58
CA THR A 167 -4.17 -9.75 0.75
C THR A 167 -3.37 -11.02 1.04
N ALA A 168 -2.04 -10.93 1.10
CA ALA A 168 -1.17 -12.08 1.32
C ALA A 168 -1.30 -12.67 2.74
N THR A 169 -1.58 -11.82 3.73
CA THR A 169 -1.78 -12.28 5.12
C THR A 169 -3.17 -12.87 5.34
N ARG A 170 -4.19 -12.38 4.63
CA ARG A 170 -5.54 -12.96 4.69
C ARG A 170 -5.61 -14.34 4.03
N SER A 171 -4.93 -14.54 2.90
CA SER A 171 -4.92 -15.86 2.22
C SER A 171 -4.31 -16.96 3.10
N ARG A 172 -3.33 -16.62 3.94
CA ARG A 172 -2.74 -17.53 4.93
C ARG A 172 -3.75 -17.93 6.02
N ALA A 173 -4.57 -16.99 6.49
CA ALA A 173 -5.59 -17.27 7.50
C ALA A 173 -6.73 -18.17 6.99
N SER A 174 -6.96 -18.20 5.68
CA SER A 174 -8.00 -19.04 5.05
C SER A 174 -7.58 -20.48 4.73
N THR A 175 -6.41 -20.94 5.16
CA THR A 175 -5.99 -22.35 5.06
C THR A 175 -6.12 -23.05 6.42
N PRO A 176 -7.33 -23.46 6.84
CA PRO A 176 -7.48 -24.44 7.90
C PRO A 176 -7.20 -25.84 7.33
N GLU A 177 -6.31 -26.57 8.00
CA GLU A 177 -6.46 -28.01 8.28
C GLU A 177 -7.17 -28.83 7.19
N ALA A 178 -6.39 -29.32 6.22
CA ALA A 178 -6.80 -30.46 5.43
C ALA A 178 -7.01 -31.64 6.38
N THR A 179 -8.27 -31.91 6.70
CA THR A 179 -8.79 -33.02 7.49
C THR A 179 -7.94 -34.26 7.32
N THR A 180 -7.24 -34.63 8.39
CA THR A 180 -6.88 -36.02 8.67
C THR A 180 -8.19 -36.79 8.73
N HIS A 181 -8.60 -37.37 7.60
CA HIS A 181 -9.58 -38.45 7.60
C HIS A 181 -8.78 -39.71 7.93
N ALA A 182 -8.55 -39.89 9.24
CA ALA A 182 -8.24 -41.20 9.77
C ALA A 182 -9.41 -42.11 9.42
N ASP A 183 -9.12 -43.14 8.63
CA ASP A 183 -10.01 -44.24 8.31
C ASP A 183 -9.92 -45.26 9.46
N PRO A 184 -11.00 -45.57 10.20
CA PRO A 184 -11.03 -46.77 11.01
C PRO A 184 -11.97 -47.81 10.38
N ALA A 185 -11.35 -48.95 10.04
CA ALA A 185 -11.88 -50.32 9.91
C ALA A 185 -11.66 -50.96 8.53
#